data_AF-A0AAD5SQN4-F1
#
_entry.id   AF-A0AAD5SQN4-F1
#
_cell.length_a   1.000
_cell.length_b   1.000
_cell.length_c   1.000
_cell.angle_alpha   90.00
_cell.angle_beta   90.00
_cell.angle_gamma   90.00
#
_symmetry.space_group_name_H-M   'P 1'
#
loop_
_entity.id
_entity.type
_entity.pdbx_description
1 polymer ?
#
loop_
_entity_poly.entity_id
_entity_poly.type
_entity_poly.pdbx_seq_one_letter_code
_entity_poly.pdbx_strand_id
1 'polypeptide(L)'
;MGEDFSKVGICVDLFLFPAAYIDVATVGSLSSTTGGDLYLYPNFDVARDGLQFMEDIKKFFAFLINNFVIILEISESDQTIQLIWNLEELTLKKALRLRSSTVESLKKKEYHHFKFHCFTQTLLAIVESEFNYVLPNIGTLDGVFRWAEMDINYLAKASVAQASITSVKNFGTLDSTNNIRLPPAVRLSSTRLESNGVYLLENGVQMFCWVGRNVSPEIVQGLFGVQRVEEIDVKIVNPRLLPILENKLNRNVRQIISLCQLKRPRYLELQIVRQRLDLLLEVEFAYHLVEDQNHDAMTYVDYLCFIH
;
A
#
# COMPACT_ATOMS: atom_id res chain seq x y z
N MET A 1 -18.08 -13.31 20.53
CA MET A 1 -18.67 -12.20 19.75
C MET A 1 -18.15 -12.17 18.32
N GLY A 2 -16.85 -11.94 18.08
CA GLY A 2 -16.29 -11.98 16.72
C GLY A 2 -16.56 -13.31 16.00
N GLU A 3 -16.25 -14.44 16.66
CA GLU A 3 -16.55 -15.78 16.12
C GLU A 3 -18.06 -16.05 15.93
N ASP A 4 -18.92 -15.40 16.72
CA ASP A 4 -20.37 -15.61 16.61
C ASP A 4 -20.95 -14.85 15.41
N PHE A 5 -20.42 -13.64 15.13
CA PHE A 5 -20.76 -12.86 13.95
C PHE A 5 -20.24 -13.51 12.67
N SER A 6 -19.02 -13.99 12.73
CA SER A 6 -18.36 -14.76 11.68
C SER A 6 -19.22 -15.95 11.22
N LYS A 7 -19.76 -16.74 12.17
CA LYS A 7 -20.64 -17.89 11.88
C LYS A 7 -21.97 -17.52 11.19
N VAL A 8 -22.43 -16.29 11.36
CA VAL A 8 -23.67 -15.76 10.77
C VAL A 8 -23.39 -15.03 9.45
N GLY A 9 -22.12 -14.88 9.06
CA GLY A 9 -21.72 -14.11 7.88
C GLY A 9 -21.89 -12.61 8.08
N ILE A 10 -21.53 -12.10 9.26
CA ILE A 10 -21.56 -10.68 9.59
C ILE A 10 -20.13 -10.16 9.73
N CYS A 11 -19.74 -9.32 8.77
CA CYS A 11 -18.54 -8.52 8.81
C CYS A 11 -18.77 -7.21 9.57
N VAL A 12 -17.83 -6.84 10.45
CA VAL A 12 -17.86 -5.57 11.20
C VAL A 12 -16.66 -4.70 10.82
N ASP A 13 -16.92 -3.60 10.14
CA ASP A 13 -15.94 -2.53 9.92
C ASP A 13 -16.08 -1.45 11.01
N LEU A 14 -14.94 -0.95 11.50
CA LEU A 14 -14.91 0.03 12.58
C LEU A 14 -14.27 1.35 12.15
N PHE A 15 -15.01 2.44 12.33
CA PHE A 15 -14.53 3.81 12.15
C PHE A 15 -14.41 4.47 13.53
N LEU A 16 -13.17 4.70 13.97
CA LEU A 16 -12.85 5.22 15.30
C LEU A 16 -12.38 6.68 15.23
N PHE A 17 -12.94 7.51 16.11
CA PHE A 17 -12.61 8.94 16.25
C PHE A 17 -12.20 9.29 17.68
N PRO A 18 -11.10 8.71 18.21
CA PRO A 18 -10.71 8.95 19.60
C PRO A 18 -10.11 10.35 19.79
N ALA A 19 -10.60 11.06 20.82
CA ALA A 19 -10.00 12.31 21.32
C ALA A 19 -9.02 12.06 22.49
N ALA A 20 -8.96 10.83 22.99
CA ALA A 20 -8.08 10.38 24.07
C ALA A 20 -7.64 8.93 23.79
N TYR A 21 -6.78 8.38 24.63
CA TYR A 21 -6.33 6.99 24.48
C TYR A 21 -7.52 6.02 24.37
N ILE A 22 -7.50 5.19 23.33
CA ILE A 22 -8.41 4.06 23.14
C ILE A 22 -7.56 2.82 22.91
N ASP A 23 -7.96 1.70 23.53
CA ASP A 23 -7.30 0.43 23.30
C ASP A 23 -7.71 -0.16 21.94
N VAL A 24 -6.98 0.25 20.91
CA VAL A 24 -7.16 -0.21 19.53
C VAL A 24 -6.91 -1.72 19.41
N ALA A 25 -6.05 -2.30 20.25
CA ALA A 25 -5.76 -3.73 20.19
C ALA A 25 -6.99 -4.56 20.56
N THR A 26 -7.70 -4.16 21.62
CA THR A 26 -8.93 -4.83 22.04
C THR A 26 -10.08 -4.55 21.08
N VAL A 27 -10.32 -3.29 20.71
CA VAL A 27 -11.45 -2.91 19.84
C VAL A 27 -11.28 -3.46 18.41
N GLY A 28 -10.05 -3.42 17.89
CA GLY A 28 -9.71 -3.92 16.56
C GLY A 28 -9.79 -5.44 16.42
N SER A 29 -9.76 -6.19 17.53
CA SER A 29 -9.90 -7.65 17.51
C SER A 29 -11.23 -8.08 16.87
N LEU A 30 -12.32 -7.34 17.11
CA LEU A 30 -13.62 -7.65 16.54
C LEU A 30 -13.60 -7.59 15.01
N SER A 31 -13.20 -6.46 14.43
CA SER A 31 -13.08 -6.30 12.98
C SER A 31 -12.07 -7.26 12.38
N SER A 32 -10.96 -7.54 13.07
CA SER A 32 -9.96 -8.48 12.59
C SER A 32 -10.50 -9.91 12.52
N THR A 33 -11.29 -10.34 13.50
CA THR A 33 -11.89 -11.68 13.53
C THR A 33 -13.00 -11.82 12.49
N THR A 34 -13.80 -10.79 12.26
CA THR A 34 -14.91 -10.81 11.29
C THR A 34 -14.50 -10.40 9.88
N GLY A 35 -13.20 -10.34 9.56
CA GLY A 35 -12.77 -9.99 8.20
C GLY A 35 -12.81 -8.50 7.81
N GLY A 36 -13.34 -7.63 8.67
CA GLY A 36 -13.54 -6.20 8.45
C GLY A 36 -12.28 -5.34 8.62
N ASP A 37 -12.36 -4.09 8.21
CA ASP A 37 -11.32 -3.09 8.29
C ASP A 37 -11.49 -2.16 9.50
N LEU A 38 -10.36 -1.68 10.01
CA LEU A 38 -10.30 -0.66 11.06
C LEU A 38 -9.77 0.66 10.48
N TYR A 39 -10.54 1.74 10.68
CA TYR A 39 -10.20 3.11 10.33
C TYR A 39 -10.04 3.93 11.61
N LEU A 40 -8.91 4.62 11.76
CA LEU A 40 -8.57 5.38 12.96
C LEU A 40 -8.27 6.83 12.58
N TYR A 41 -9.03 7.76 13.15
CA TYR A 41 -8.87 9.20 12.97
C TYR A 41 -8.63 9.88 14.33
N PRO A 42 -7.36 9.98 14.78
CA PRO A 42 -7.04 10.53 16.08
C PRO A 42 -7.25 12.04 16.11
N ASN A 43 -7.91 12.55 17.16
CA ASN A 43 -8.24 13.98 17.31
C ASN A 43 -8.87 14.55 16.04
N PHE A 44 -9.93 13.89 15.56
CA PHE A 44 -10.57 14.20 14.29
C PHE A 44 -11.02 15.66 14.24
N ASP A 45 -10.55 16.36 13.20
CA ASP A 45 -10.96 17.71 12.90
C ASP A 45 -11.55 17.75 11.48
N VAL A 46 -12.76 18.32 11.35
CA VAL A 46 -13.49 18.32 10.06
C VAL A 46 -12.75 19.10 8.99
N ALA A 47 -12.05 20.19 9.35
CA ALA A 47 -11.30 21.00 8.39
C ALA A 47 -10.02 20.31 7.93
N ARG A 48 -9.40 19.50 8.80
CA ARG A 48 -8.16 18.75 8.50
C ARG A 48 -8.40 17.40 7.83
N ASP A 49 -9.27 16.57 8.40
CA ASP A 49 -9.41 15.14 8.09
C ASP A 49 -10.68 14.81 7.31
N GLY A 50 -11.60 15.77 7.16
CA GLY A 50 -12.91 15.54 6.55
C GLY A 50 -12.83 14.97 5.14
N LEU A 51 -11.84 15.38 4.33
CA LEU A 51 -11.66 14.82 2.99
C LEU A 51 -11.15 13.38 3.02
N GLN A 52 -10.16 13.07 3.86
CA GLN A 52 -9.66 11.70 3.99
C GLN A 52 -10.81 10.77 4.36
N PHE A 53 -11.59 11.15 5.38
CA PHE A 53 -12.75 10.37 5.82
C PHE A 53 -13.79 10.19 4.70
N MET A 54 -14.13 11.26 3.98
CA MET A 54 -15.08 11.19 2.86
C MET A 54 -14.59 10.28 1.73
N GLU A 55 -13.31 10.36 1.35
CA GLU A 55 -12.74 9.50 0.32
C GLU A 55 -12.62 8.05 0.78
N ASP A 56 -12.25 7.81 2.04
CA ASP A 56 -12.24 6.47 2.63
C ASP A 56 -13.65 5.85 2.67
N ILE A 57 -14.68 6.63 2.99
CA ILE A 57 -16.08 6.19 2.90
C ILE A 57 -16.50 5.90 1.46
N LYS A 58 -16.16 6.76 0.49
CA LYS A 58 -16.46 6.51 -0.92
C LYS A 58 -15.83 5.21 -1.40
N LYS A 59 -14.54 5.00 -1.08
CA LYS A 59 -13.83 3.76 -1.38
C LYS A 59 -14.49 2.58 -0.66
N PHE A 60 -14.84 2.73 0.61
CA PHE A 60 -15.52 1.70 1.38
C PHE A 60 -16.82 1.23 0.70
N PHE A 61 -17.72 2.15 0.34
CA PHE A 61 -18.96 1.81 -0.36
C PHE A 61 -18.74 1.27 -1.78
N ALA A 62 -17.71 1.73 -2.49
CA ALA A 62 -17.36 1.17 -3.79
C ALA A 62 -16.99 -0.31 -3.73
N PHE A 63 -16.44 -0.78 -2.60
CA PHE A 63 -16.06 -2.18 -2.37
C PHE A 63 -17.14 -3.02 -1.66
N LEU A 64 -18.15 -2.38 -1.07
CA LEU A 64 -19.16 -3.01 -0.20
C LEU A 64 -20.20 -3.87 -0.94
N ILE A 65 -20.23 -3.82 -2.27
CA ILE A 65 -21.30 -4.45 -3.07
C ILE A 65 -21.18 -6.00 -3.11
N ASN A 66 -20.10 -6.57 -2.60
CA ASN A 66 -19.86 -8.01 -2.68
C ASN A 66 -19.43 -8.55 -1.30
N ASN A 67 -20.26 -9.38 -0.66
CA ASN A 67 -19.79 -10.22 0.45
C ASN A 67 -19.01 -11.40 -0.14
N PHE A 68 -17.89 -11.79 0.48
CA PHE A 68 -17.00 -12.82 -0.05
C PHE A 68 -16.76 -13.89 1.00
N VAL A 69 -16.93 -15.15 0.61
CA VAL A 69 -16.56 -16.31 1.41
C VAL A 69 -15.53 -17.11 0.60
N ILE A 70 -14.26 -17.04 1.00
CA ILE A 70 -13.22 -17.80 0.31
C ILE A 70 -13.10 -19.17 0.98
N ILE A 71 -13.47 -20.25 0.28
CA ILE A 71 -13.31 -21.63 0.78
C ILE A 71 -12.11 -22.26 0.09
N LEU A 72 -10.97 -22.26 0.80
CA LEU A 72 -9.75 -22.85 0.26
C LEU A 72 -9.76 -24.37 0.44
N GLU A 73 -9.88 -25.10 -0.66
CA GLU A 73 -9.77 -26.55 -0.68
C GLU A 73 -8.42 -26.99 -1.27
N ILE A 74 -7.48 -27.40 -0.42
CA ILE A 74 -6.17 -27.89 -0.87
C ILE A 74 -6.29 -29.39 -1.20
N SER A 75 -6.46 -29.71 -2.49
CA SER A 75 -6.45 -31.09 -2.96
C SER A 75 -5.05 -31.54 -3.39
N GLU A 76 -4.33 -32.28 -2.54
CA GLU A 76 -3.06 -32.90 -2.93
C GLU A 76 -3.29 -34.33 -3.43
N SER A 77 -3.67 -34.46 -4.70
CA SER A 77 -3.67 -35.73 -5.46
C SER A 77 -4.34 -36.94 -4.77
N ASP A 78 -5.63 -37.12 -5.05
CA ASP A 78 -6.53 -38.18 -4.55
C ASP A 78 -6.72 -38.28 -3.02
N GLN A 79 -6.00 -37.47 -2.23
CA GLN A 79 -6.36 -37.18 -0.85
C GLN A 79 -6.69 -35.71 -0.72
N THR A 80 -7.99 -35.43 -0.57
CA THR A 80 -8.48 -34.12 -0.17
C THR A 80 -8.02 -33.89 1.27
N ILE A 81 -6.94 -33.14 1.46
CA ILE A 81 -6.69 -32.52 2.75
C ILE A 81 -7.65 -31.32 2.79
N GLN A 82 -8.90 -31.60 3.15
CA GLN A 82 -9.92 -30.60 3.41
C GLN A 82 -9.52 -29.87 4.71
N LEU A 83 -8.50 -29.01 4.62
CA LEU A 83 -8.33 -27.94 5.58
C LEU A 83 -9.35 -26.88 5.21
N ILE A 84 -10.60 -27.11 5.60
CA ILE A 84 -11.62 -26.08 5.63
C ILE A 84 -11.17 -25.09 6.70
N TRP A 85 -10.34 -24.14 6.30
CA TRP A 85 -10.25 -22.91 7.06
C TRP A 85 -11.49 -22.12 6.73
N ASN A 86 -12.43 -22.11 7.68
CA ASN A 86 -13.40 -21.03 7.82
C ASN A 86 -12.62 -19.76 8.14
N LEU A 87 -11.94 -19.22 7.13
CA LEU A 87 -11.73 -17.79 7.04
C LEU A 87 -13.06 -17.24 6.56
N GLU A 88 -14.00 -17.25 7.49
CA GLU A 88 -15.27 -16.56 7.38
C GLU A 88 -14.90 -15.09 7.15
N GLU A 89 -14.93 -14.73 5.86
CA GLU A 89 -14.95 -13.38 5.31
C GLU A 89 -13.58 -12.71 5.11
N LEU A 90 -13.13 -12.69 3.86
CA LEU A 90 -12.05 -11.84 3.37
C LEU A 90 -12.65 -10.73 2.52
N THR A 91 -12.38 -9.47 2.85
CA THR A 91 -12.63 -8.37 1.91
C THR A 91 -11.63 -8.44 0.74
N LEU A 92 -12.01 -7.99 -0.47
CA LEU A 92 -11.13 -7.89 -1.66
C LEU A 92 -9.80 -7.13 -1.43
N LYS A 93 -9.68 -6.47 -0.28
CA LYS A 93 -8.54 -5.64 0.12
C LYS A 93 -7.46 -6.43 0.85
N LYS A 94 -7.76 -7.64 1.32
CA LYS A 94 -6.85 -8.43 2.17
C LYS A 94 -6.25 -9.58 1.38
N ALA A 95 -4.92 -9.64 1.37
CA ALA A 95 -4.19 -10.80 0.87
C ALA A 95 -4.14 -11.87 1.97
N LEU A 96 -4.53 -13.10 1.63
CA LEU A 96 -4.38 -14.22 2.54
C LEU A 96 -3.00 -14.86 2.37
N ARG A 97 -2.30 -15.08 3.48
CA ARG A 97 -1.06 -15.85 3.50
C ARG A 97 -1.32 -17.25 4.01
N LEU A 98 -1.12 -18.23 3.14
CA LEU A 98 -1.17 -19.64 3.51
C LEU A 98 0.24 -20.12 3.83
N ARG A 99 0.42 -20.71 5.00
CA ARG A 99 1.65 -21.40 5.38
C ARG A 99 1.35 -22.88 5.51
N SER A 100 1.94 -23.68 4.64
CA SER A 100 1.95 -25.13 4.80
C SER A 100 3.21 -25.54 5.57
N SER A 101 3.05 -26.36 6.61
CA SER A 101 4.15 -27.11 7.21
C SER A 101 4.25 -28.44 6.48
N THR A 102 5.43 -28.76 5.95
CA THR A 102 5.66 -30.02 5.24
C THR A 102 5.31 -31.19 6.14
N VAL A 103 4.27 -31.95 5.78
CA VAL A 103 4.00 -33.27 6.37
C VAL A 103 5.04 -34.23 5.81
N GLU A 104 5.60 -35.09 6.66
CA GLU A 104 6.81 -35.92 6.47
C GLU A 104 6.90 -36.83 5.22
N SER A 105 6.00 -36.75 4.26
CA SER A 105 6.20 -37.38 2.96
C SER A 105 5.31 -36.73 1.88
N LEU A 106 5.73 -35.57 1.35
CA LEU A 106 5.30 -35.22 -0.01
C LEU A 106 5.75 -36.36 -0.92
N LYS A 107 4.79 -37.14 -1.45
CA LYS A 107 5.08 -38.27 -2.33
C LYS A 107 5.97 -37.77 -3.49
N LYS A 108 6.86 -38.63 -4.02
CA LYS A 108 7.77 -38.36 -5.16
C LYS A 108 7.03 -38.08 -6.49
N LYS A 109 6.03 -37.21 -6.48
CA LYS A 109 5.37 -36.68 -7.68
C LYS A 109 6.18 -35.50 -8.17
N GLU A 110 6.27 -35.34 -9.49
CA GLU A 110 7.03 -34.28 -10.14
C GLU A 110 6.38 -32.89 -9.94
N TYR A 111 5.06 -32.85 -9.74
CA TYR A 111 4.30 -31.62 -9.50
C TYR A 111 3.27 -31.81 -8.38
N HIS A 112 3.03 -30.73 -7.65
CA HIS A 112 1.98 -30.57 -6.66
C HIS A 112 0.96 -29.56 -7.21
N HIS A 113 -0.31 -29.96 -7.23
CA HIS A 113 -1.41 -29.11 -7.66
C HIS A 113 -2.11 -28.55 -6.42
N PHE A 114 -2.27 -27.24 -6.41
CA PHE A 114 -3.03 -26.50 -5.41
C PHE A 114 -4.26 -25.92 -6.11
N LYS A 115 -5.43 -26.30 -5.63
CA LYS A 115 -6.68 -25.69 -6.05
C LYS A 115 -7.14 -24.73 -4.96
N PHE A 116 -7.75 -23.64 -5.38
CA PHE A 116 -8.36 -22.68 -4.47
C PHE A 116 -9.72 -22.33 -5.03
N HIS A 117 -10.77 -22.63 -4.26
CA HIS A 117 -12.13 -22.20 -4.58
C HIS A 117 -12.44 -20.92 -3.81
N CYS A 118 -13.18 -20.01 -4.44
CA CYS A 118 -13.59 -18.75 -3.84
C CYS A 118 -15.06 -18.54 -4.17
N PHE A 119 -15.91 -18.42 -3.15
CA PHE A 119 -17.34 -18.22 -3.32
C PHE A 119 -17.70 -16.79 -2.94
N THR A 120 -18.03 -15.98 -3.93
CA THR A 120 -18.49 -14.61 -3.71
C THR A 120 -20.00 -14.60 -3.61
N GLN A 121 -20.57 -14.13 -2.51
CA GLN A 121 -22.02 -13.91 -2.40
C GLN A 121 -22.34 -12.43 -2.54
N THR A 122 -22.88 -12.05 -3.69
CA THR A 122 -23.46 -10.72 -3.89
C THR A 122 -24.92 -10.71 -3.45
N LEU A 123 -25.53 -9.53 -3.35
CA LEU A 123 -26.97 -9.37 -3.09
C LEU A 123 -27.86 -10.14 -4.09
N LEU A 124 -27.36 -10.47 -5.28
CA LEU A 124 -28.14 -11.02 -6.39
C LEU A 124 -27.71 -12.43 -6.82
N ALA A 125 -26.48 -12.86 -6.52
CA ALA A 125 -25.94 -14.13 -6.99
C ALA A 125 -24.74 -14.60 -6.14
N ILE A 126 -24.56 -15.92 -6.11
CA ILE A 126 -23.30 -16.56 -5.68
C ILE A 126 -22.45 -16.78 -6.94
N VAL A 127 -21.23 -16.27 -6.94
CA VAL A 127 -20.23 -16.41 -8.00
C VAL A 127 -19.10 -17.27 -7.47
N GLU A 128 -18.83 -18.39 -8.13
CA GLU A 128 -17.66 -19.21 -7.85
C GLU A 128 -16.47 -18.78 -8.72
N SER A 129 -15.29 -18.74 -8.13
CA SER A 129 -14.02 -18.52 -8.83
C SER A 129 -13.02 -19.59 -8.38
N GLU A 130 -12.42 -20.28 -9.36
CA GLU A 130 -11.42 -21.33 -9.12
C GLU A 130 -10.04 -20.82 -9.57
N PHE A 131 -9.05 -20.92 -8.68
CA PHE A 131 -7.65 -20.64 -8.98
C PHE A 131 -6.85 -21.93 -8.87
N ASN A 132 -6.16 -22.27 -9.95
CA ASN A 132 -5.32 -23.46 -10.03
C ASN A 132 -3.86 -23.04 -10.05
N TYR A 133 -3.09 -23.46 -9.04
CA TYR A 133 -1.65 -23.26 -8.95
C TYR A 133 -0.94 -24.60 -9.02
N VAL A 134 0.18 -24.65 -9.73
CA VAL A 134 0.99 -25.85 -9.87
C VAL A 134 2.42 -25.52 -9.47
N LEU A 135 2.95 -26.25 -8.49
CA LEU A 135 4.33 -26.10 -8.04
C LEU A 135 5.10 -27.39 -8.37
N PRO A 136 6.31 -27.28 -8.95
CA PRO A 136 7.16 -28.45 -9.15
C PRO A 136 7.67 -28.98 -7.80
N ASN A 137 7.80 -30.29 -7.69
CA ASN A 137 8.50 -30.93 -6.59
C ASN A 137 10.00 -30.88 -6.84
N ILE A 138 10.70 -30.11 -6.01
CA ILE A 138 12.12 -29.89 -6.17
C ILE A 138 12.88 -30.67 -5.10
N GLY A 139 13.58 -31.72 -5.53
CA GLY A 139 14.39 -32.55 -4.63
C GLY A 139 15.75 -31.95 -4.23
N THR A 140 16.11 -30.78 -4.75
CA THR A 140 17.40 -30.12 -4.49
C THR A 140 17.22 -28.73 -3.89
N LEU A 141 18.07 -28.39 -2.93
CA LEU A 141 18.08 -27.07 -2.29
C LEU A 141 18.32 -25.93 -3.30
N ASP A 142 19.20 -26.15 -4.28
CA ASP A 142 19.47 -25.19 -5.37
C ASP A 142 18.21 -24.86 -6.19
N GLY A 143 17.41 -25.86 -6.53
CA GLY A 143 16.16 -25.61 -7.24
C GLY A 143 15.15 -24.83 -6.39
N VAL A 144 15.10 -25.06 -5.08
CA VAL A 144 14.20 -24.32 -4.17
C VAL A 144 14.52 -22.83 -4.18
N PHE A 145 15.80 -22.46 -4.11
CA PHE A 145 16.20 -21.05 -4.16
C PHE A 145 15.95 -20.39 -5.52
N ARG A 146 16.02 -21.15 -6.63
CA ARG A 146 15.70 -20.63 -7.97
C ARG A 146 14.21 -20.30 -8.14
N TRP A 147 13.35 -21.03 -7.46
CA TRP A 147 11.90 -20.85 -7.49
C TRP A 147 11.39 -19.94 -6.37
N ALA A 148 12.27 -19.47 -5.48
CA ALA A 148 11.90 -18.53 -4.44
C ALA A 148 11.68 -17.14 -5.06
N GLU A 149 10.42 -16.70 -5.08
CA GLU A 149 10.10 -15.32 -5.39
C GLU A 149 10.45 -14.44 -4.19
N MET A 150 11.43 -13.56 -4.35
CA MET A 150 11.67 -12.45 -3.42
C MET A 150 10.72 -11.30 -3.72
N ASP A 151 9.41 -11.58 -3.68
CA ASP A 151 8.43 -10.50 -3.79
C ASP A 151 8.20 -9.91 -2.40
N ILE A 152 9.12 -9.04 -1.98
CA ILE A 152 8.98 -8.14 -0.81
C ILE A 152 7.91 -7.08 -1.12
N ASN A 153 6.76 -7.48 -1.65
CA ASN A 153 5.62 -6.63 -1.99
C ASN A 153 5.04 -5.87 -0.78
N TYR A 154 5.58 -6.07 0.43
CA TYR A 154 5.12 -5.49 1.69
C TYR A 154 6.08 -4.47 2.34
N LEU A 155 7.33 -4.32 1.89
CA LEU A 155 8.22 -3.25 2.37
C LEU A 155 8.44 -2.24 1.25
N ALA A 156 7.63 -1.17 1.32
CA ALA A 156 7.83 0.10 0.64
C ALA A 156 8.05 0.04 -0.89
N LYS A 157 6.95 -0.05 -1.66
CA LYS A 157 6.94 0.52 -3.03
C LYS A 157 6.98 2.05 -2.92
N ALA A 158 8.13 2.59 -2.51
CA ALA A 158 8.38 4.01 -2.66
C ALA A 158 8.56 4.30 -4.14
N SER A 159 7.50 4.73 -4.79
CA SER A 159 7.55 5.31 -6.13
C SER A 159 8.21 6.69 -6.04
N VAL A 160 9.54 6.70 -5.84
CA VAL A 160 10.37 7.91 -5.80
C VAL A 160 10.42 8.54 -7.19
N ALA A 161 9.40 9.34 -7.49
CA ALA A 161 9.34 10.13 -8.70
C ALA A 161 10.35 11.27 -8.62
N GLN A 162 11.55 11.12 -9.20
CA GLN A 162 12.48 12.24 -9.36
C GLN A 162 11.93 13.21 -10.42
N ALA A 163 11.47 14.38 -9.98
CA ALA A 163 11.06 15.47 -10.86
C ALA A 163 12.25 16.37 -11.22
N SER A 164 13.21 15.86 -11.98
CA SER A 164 14.17 16.72 -12.70
C SER A 164 13.49 17.31 -13.94
N ILE A 165 13.78 18.55 -14.34
CA ILE A 165 13.20 19.22 -15.53
C ILE A 165 13.28 18.36 -16.80
N THR A 166 14.28 17.48 -16.90
CA THR A 166 14.45 16.52 -18.01
C THR A 166 13.61 15.24 -17.85
N SER A 167 13.35 14.81 -16.61
CA SER A 167 12.59 13.60 -16.26
C SER A 167 11.08 13.81 -16.46
N VAL A 168 10.51 14.94 -16.01
CA VAL A 168 9.04 15.13 -15.99
C VAL A 168 8.40 15.35 -17.36
N LYS A 169 9.18 15.61 -18.43
CA LYS A 169 8.62 15.93 -19.76
C LYS A 169 7.74 14.81 -20.33
N ASN A 170 7.97 13.56 -19.93
CA ASN A 170 7.33 12.36 -20.49
C ASN A 170 6.59 11.47 -19.47
N PHE A 171 6.69 11.73 -18.17
CA PHE A 171 6.00 10.97 -17.12
C PHE A 171 4.68 11.63 -16.74
N GLY A 172 3.71 10.84 -16.28
CA GLY A 172 2.36 11.31 -16.03
C GLY A 172 1.56 11.57 -17.32
N THR A 173 1.95 10.95 -18.44
CA THR A 173 1.17 10.92 -19.69
C THR A 173 0.84 9.49 -20.07
N LEU A 174 -0.20 9.29 -20.88
CA LEU A 174 -0.59 7.99 -21.39
C LEU A 174 0.45 7.45 -22.40
N ASP A 175 0.74 6.16 -22.32
CA ASP A 175 1.49 5.43 -23.33
C ASP A 175 0.58 4.91 -24.45
N SER A 176 1.17 4.19 -25.42
CA SER A 176 0.43 3.58 -26.53
C SER A 176 -0.60 2.53 -26.11
N THR A 177 -0.52 2.04 -24.87
CA THR A 177 -1.45 1.07 -24.28
C THR A 177 -2.46 1.72 -23.34
N ASN A 178 -2.57 3.06 -23.37
CA ASN A 178 -3.46 3.84 -22.51
C ASN A 178 -3.14 3.72 -21.00
N ASN A 179 -1.90 3.37 -20.66
CA ASN A 179 -1.40 3.34 -19.29
C ASN A 179 -0.57 4.60 -19.00
N ILE A 180 -0.72 5.17 -17.80
CA ILE A 180 0.08 6.34 -17.41
C ILE A 180 1.52 5.89 -17.14
N ARG A 181 2.48 6.57 -17.79
CA ARG A 181 3.91 6.33 -17.62
C ARG A 181 4.39 6.86 -16.27
N LEU A 182 4.85 5.95 -15.41
CA LEU A 182 5.46 6.28 -14.13
C LEU A 182 6.97 6.54 -14.29
N PRO A 183 7.55 7.46 -13.51
CA PRO A 183 9.00 7.62 -13.43
C PRO A 183 9.66 6.37 -12.83
N PRO A 184 10.95 6.12 -13.15
CA PRO A 184 11.69 5.03 -12.53
C PRO A 184 11.81 5.25 -11.02
N ALA A 185 11.66 4.17 -10.25
CA ALA A 185 11.85 4.23 -8.81
C ALA A 185 13.32 4.46 -8.45
N VAL A 186 13.55 5.22 -7.38
CA VAL A 186 14.87 5.49 -6.81
C VAL A 186 14.97 4.80 -5.46
N ARG A 187 16.18 4.35 -5.10
CA ARG A 187 16.47 3.70 -3.81
C ARG A 187 16.10 4.60 -2.62
N LEU A 188 15.64 3.98 -1.55
CA LEU A 188 15.18 4.63 -0.32
C LEU A 188 16.33 5.04 0.61
N SER A 189 17.16 5.96 0.13
CA SER A 189 18.29 6.53 0.88
C SER A 189 18.35 8.04 0.68
N SER A 190 18.68 8.76 1.75
CA SER A 190 18.93 10.21 1.74
C SER A 190 20.03 10.60 0.77
N THR A 191 20.99 9.71 0.50
CA THR A 191 22.06 9.90 -0.49
C THR A 191 21.54 10.06 -1.92
N ARG A 192 20.29 9.66 -2.19
CA ARG A 192 19.62 9.78 -3.50
C ARG A 192 18.75 11.03 -3.64
N LEU A 193 18.60 11.80 -2.57
CA LEU A 193 17.81 13.03 -2.56
C LEU A 193 18.68 14.22 -2.88
N GLU A 194 18.42 14.85 -4.03
CA GLU A 194 19.12 16.04 -4.47
C GLU A 194 18.37 17.30 -4.02
N SER A 195 19.08 18.31 -3.53
CA SER A 195 18.47 19.56 -3.05
C SER A 195 17.72 20.35 -4.14
N ASN A 196 17.94 20.06 -5.42
CA ASN A 196 17.26 20.68 -6.56
C ASN A 196 16.13 19.82 -7.14
N GLY A 197 15.80 18.70 -6.50
CA GLY A 197 14.74 17.77 -6.93
C GLY A 197 13.47 17.86 -6.10
N VAL A 198 12.37 17.36 -6.68
CA VAL A 198 11.12 17.05 -5.98
C VAL A 198 10.89 15.55 -6.09
N TYR A 199 10.51 14.91 -4.98
CA TYR A 199 10.38 13.46 -4.86
C TYR A 199 9.05 13.08 -4.23
N LEU A 200 8.38 12.08 -4.80
CA LEU A 200 7.16 11.49 -4.21
C LEU A 200 7.52 10.19 -3.49
N LEU A 201 7.09 9.96 -2.26
CA LEU A 201 7.22 8.68 -1.56
C LEU A 201 5.83 8.17 -1.23
N GLU A 202 5.58 6.87 -1.41
CA GLU A 202 4.31 6.21 -1.10
C GLU A 202 4.59 4.94 -0.30
N ASN A 203 3.85 4.69 0.78
CA ASN A 203 4.11 3.55 1.67
C ASN A 203 2.88 2.65 1.91
N GLY A 204 1.81 2.83 1.13
CA GLY A 204 0.55 2.09 1.27
C GLY A 204 -0.46 2.72 2.23
N VAL A 205 -0.03 3.66 3.07
CA VAL A 205 -0.87 4.36 4.05
C VAL A 205 -0.93 5.85 3.77
N GLN A 206 0.21 6.46 3.46
CA GLN A 206 0.34 7.88 3.14
C GLN A 206 1.33 8.12 2.00
N MET A 207 1.34 9.35 1.50
CA MET A 207 2.29 9.85 0.50
C MET A 207 3.03 11.07 1.02
N PHE A 208 4.29 11.20 0.65
CA PHE A 208 5.09 12.38 0.92
C PHE A 208 5.55 13.02 -0.39
N CYS A 209 5.47 14.33 -0.49
CA CYS A 209 6.10 15.13 -1.53
C CYS A 209 7.26 15.89 -0.90
N TRP A 210 8.47 15.34 -1.02
CA TRP A 210 9.68 16.01 -0.55
C TRP A 210 10.13 17.04 -1.59
N VAL A 211 10.38 18.26 -1.15
CA VAL A 211 10.77 19.40 -1.96
C VAL A 211 12.13 19.89 -1.51
N GLY A 212 13.13 19.76 -2.39
CA GLY A 212 14.48 20.22 -2.14
C GLY A 212 14.55 21.75 -2.03
N ARG A 213 15.49 22.24 -1.23
CA ARG A 213 15.63 23.69 -0.96
C ARG A 213 16.03 24.51 -2.19
N ASN A 214 16.77 23.90 -3.12
CA ASN A 214 17.32 24.51 -4.32
C ASN A 214 16.53 24.13 -5.59
N VAL A 215 15.28 23.68 -5.45
CA VAL A 215 14.40 23.40 -6.58
C VAL A 215 14.20 24.68 -7.41
N SER A 216 14.20 24.55 -8.74
CA SER A 216 14.08 25.72 -9.60
C SER A 216 12.73 26.41 -9.40
N PRO A 217 12.67 27.77 -9.44
CA PRO A 217 11.41 28.50 -9.34
C PRO A 217 10.37 28.07 -10.38
N GLU A 218 10.80 27.65 -11.57
CA GLU A 218 9.92 27.11 -12.61
C GLU A 218 9.15 25.85 -12.15
N ILE A 219 9.82 24.93 -11.45
CA ILE A 219 9.19 23.73 -10.89
C ILE A 219 8.27 24.12 -9.73
N VAL A 220 8.71 25.01 -8.84
CA VAL A 220 7.91 25.45 -7.69
C VAL A 220 6.62 26.13 -8.18
N GLN A 221 6.74 27.05 -9.12
CA GLN A 221 5.60 27.73 -9.73
C GLN A 221 4.71 26.75 -10.50
N GLY A 222 5.32 25.82 -11.25
CA GLY A 222 4.59 24.82 -12.01
C GLY A 222 3.83 23.82 -11.14
N LEU A 223 4.33 23.42 -9.97
CA LEU A 223 3.68 22.44 -9.10
C LEU A 223 2.76 23.07 -8.05
N PHE A 224 3.19 24.16 -7.44
CA PHE A 224 2.56 24.76 -6.26
C PHE A 224 1.96 26.14 -6.51
N GLY A 225 2.27 26.79 -7.65
CA GLY A 225 1.72 28.10 -8.00
C GLY A 225 2.38 29.28 -7.26
N VAL A 226 3.44 29.01 -6.50
CA VAL A 226 4.22 30.01 -5.73
C VAL A 226 5.63 30.16 -6.29
N GLN A 227 6.34 31.24 -5.94
CA GLN A 227 7.65 31.52 -6.55
C GLN A 227 8.80 30.83 -5.82
N ARG A 228 8.62 30.53 -4.53
CA ARG A 228 9.68 30.02 -3.67
C ARG A 228 9.19 28.86 -2.80
N VAL A 229 10.12 27.99 -2.41
CA VAL A 229 9.82 26.83 -1.53
C VAL A 229 9.27 27.29 -0.18
N GLU A 230 9.74 28.43 0.35
CA GLU A 230 9.26 28.97 1.62
C GLU A 230 7.78 29.40 1.58
N GLU A 231 7.27 29.76 0.40
CA GLU A 231 5.88 30.21 0.19
C GLU A 231 4.91 29.04 0.01
N ILE A 232 5.41 27.80 -0.13
CA ILE A 232 4.54 26.64 -0.27
C ILE A 232 3.72 26.49 1.01
N ASP A 233 2.41 26.51 0.84
CA ASP A 233 1.49 26.31 1.94
C ASP A 233 1.41 24.83 2.31
N VAL A 234 1.94 24.50 3.48
CA VAL A 234 1.95 23.12 4.02
C VAL A 234 0.69 22.84 4.83
N LYS A 235 -0.09 23.87 5.21
CA LYS A 235 -1.15 23.76 6.21
C LYS A 235 -2.55 24.17 5.73
N ILE A 236 -2.68 24.88 4.60
CA ILE A 236 -3.89 25.61 4.21
C ILE A 236 -4.05 25.37 2.69
N VAL A 237 -5.11 24.81 2.10
CA VAL A 237 -6.51 24.61 2.45
C VAL A 237 -6.96 23.29 1.81
N ASN A 238 -7.67 22.46 2.59
CA ASN A 238 -8.65 21.46 2.16
C ASN A 238 -8.77 21.22 0.63
N PRO A 239 -8.27 20.10 0.09
CA PRO A 239 -7.49 19.02 0.70
C PRO A 239 -6.00 19.10 0.39
N ARG A 240 -5.24 18.26 1.10
CA ARG A 240 -3.87 17.81 0.82
C ARG A 240 -3.71 17.18 -0.58
N LEU A 241 -4.06 17.96 -1.60
CA LEU A 241 -3.91 17.73 -3.02
C LEU A 241 -3.01 18.84 -3.52
N LEU A 242 -2.26 18.55 -4.58
CA LEU A 242 -1.60 19.62 -5.31
C LEU A 242 -2.64 20.61 -5.85
N PRO A 243 -2.33 21.92 -5.86
CA PRO A 243 -3.23 22.93 -6.40
C PRO A 243 -3.61 22.60 -7.84
N ILE A 244 -4.81 23.00 -8.25
CA ILE A 244 -5.27 22.81 -9.63
C ILE A 244 -4.65 23.90 -10.49
N LEU A 245 -3.57 23.57 -11.21
CA LEU A 245 -2.90 24.50 -12.10
C LEU A 245 -2.98 23.99 -13.55
N GLU A 246 -3.32 24.89 -14.47
CA GLU A 246 -3.46 24.60 -15.91
C GLU A 246 -2.11 24.53 -16.63
N ASN A 247 -1.16 23.74 -16.09
CA ASN A 247 0.13 23.50 -16.72
C ASN A 247 0.43 21.99 -16.82
N LYS A 248 1.35 21.63 -17.73
CA LYS A 248 1.66 20.22 -18.02
C LYS A 248 2.26 19.49 -16.81
N LEU A 249 3.16 20.15 -16.06
CA LEU A 249 3.84 19.57 -14.91
C LEU A 249 2.85 19.20 -13.80
N ASN A 250 1.98 20.14 -13.39
CA ASN A 250 0.95 19.92 -12.39
C ASN A 250 -0.02 18.80 -12.80
N ARG A 251 -0.54 18.83 -14.04
CA ARG A 251 -1.45 17.79 -14.53
C ARG A 251 -0.80 16.41 -14.51
N ASN A 252 0.45 16.30 -14.97
CA ASN A 252 1.18 15.04 -15.00
C ASN A 252 1.41 14.48 -13.59
N VAL A 253 1.85 15.31 -12.63
CA VAL A 253 2.08 14.85 -11.25
C VAL A 253 0.75 14.50 -10.57
N ARG A 254 -0.32 15.26 -10.80
CA ARG A 254 -1.66 14.91 -10.30
C ARG A 254 -2.17 13.60 -10.88
N GLN A 255 -1.91 13.29 -12.15
CA GLN A 255 -2.24 12.00 -12.74
C GLN A 255 -1.49 10.84 -12.07
N ILE A 256 -0.20 11.02 -11.75
CA ILE A 256 0.59 10.04 -11.00
C ILE A 256 -0.01 9.83 -9.60
N ILE A 257 -0.32 10.91 -8.88
CA ILE A 257 -0.96 10.83 -7.55
C ILE A 257 -2.31 10.12 -7.65
N SER A 258 -3.14 10.45 -8.65
CA SER A 258 -4.43 9.79 -8.87
C SER A 258 -4.27 8.29 -9.15
N LEU A 259 -3.25 7.87 -9.89
CA LEU A 259 -2.95 6.44 -10.04
C LEU A 259 -2.59 5.77 -8.72
N CYS A 260 -1.74 6.40 -7.91
CA CYS A 260 -1.37 5.88 -6.59
C CYS A 260 -2.63 5.72 -5.73
N GLN A 261 -3.52 6.71 -5.73
CA GLN A 261 -4.79 6.65 -5.03
C GLN A 261 -5.69 5.52 -5.51
N LEU A 262 -5.79 5.27 -6.83
CA LEU A 262 -6.62 4.22 -7.41
C LEU A 262 -6.12 2.82 -7.08
N LYS A 263 -4.80 2.63 -6.95
CA LYS A 263 -4.20 1.34 -6.61
C LYS A 263 -4.36 0.95 -5.15
N ARG A 264 -4.77 1.89 -4.28
CA ARG A 264 -4.85 1.67 -2.83
C ARG A 264 -6.29 1.67 -2.33
N PRO A 265 -6.65 0.74 -1.44
CA PRO A 265 -8.01 0.63 -0.92
C PRO A 265 -8.37 1.75 0.07
N ARG A 266 -7.36 2.44 0.62
CA ARG A 266 -7.50 3.60 1.51
C ARG A 266 -7.04 4.87 0.82
N TYR A 267 -7.54 6.01 1.25
CA TYR A 267 -7.07 7.31 0.81
C TYR A 267 -5.65 7.54 1.31
N LEU A 268 -4.74 7.80 0.38
CA LEU A 268 -3.35 8.12 0.70
C LEU A 268 -3.23 9.61 0.96
N GLU A 269 -3.01 9.99 2.19
CA GLU A 269 -2.84 11.41 2.52
C GLU A 269 -1.51 11.94 1.98
N LEU A 270 -1.51 13.05 1.22
CA LEU A 270 -0.28 13.66 0.70
C LEU A 270 0.27 14.72 1.66
N GLN A 271 1.48 14.52 2.16
CA GLN A 271 2.17 15.50 3.01
C GLN A 271 3.30 16.16 2.23
N ILE A 272 3.37 17.50 2.27
CA ILE A 272 4.48 18.24 1.67
C ILE A 272 5.59 18.39 2.71
N VAL A 273 6.82 18.03 2.34
CA VAL A 273 8.00 18.09 3.21
C VAL A 273 9.03 18.99 2.56
N ARG A 274 9.34 20.14 3.15
CA ARG A 274 10.34 21.07 2.60
C ARG A 274 11.67 20.92 3.33
N GLN A 275 12.72 20.64 2.57
CA GLN A 275 14.06 20.41 3.07
C GLN A 275 14.55 21.57 3.96
N ARG A 276 14.90 21.28 5.22
CA ARG A 276 15.38 22.24 6.24
C ARG A 276 14.39 23.32 6.69
N LEU A 277 13.11 23.20 6.35
CA LEU A 277 12.05 24.11 6.82
C LEU A 277 11.09 23.40 7.77
N ASP A 278 10.76 22.14 7.48
CA ASP A 278 9.76 21.37 8.22
C ASP A 278 10.41 20.24 9.03
N LEU A 279 11.22 20.58 10.04
CA LEU A 279 12.08 19.62 10.77
C LEU A 279 11.35 18.35 11.25
N LEU A 280 10.16 18.49 11.84
CA LEU A 280 9.39 17.34 12.33
C LEU A 280 8.92 16.41 11.20
N LEU A 281 8.41 16.98 10.11
CA LEU A 281 7.96 16.21 8.94
C LEU A 281 9.14 15.61 8.16
N GLU A 282 10.29 16.28 8.15
CA GLU A 282 11.51 15.79 7.52
C GLU A 282 12.09 14.59 8.31
N VAL A 283 12.03 14.63 9.64
CA VAL A 283 12.37 13.47 10.49
C VAL A 283 11.38 12.32 10.24
N GLU A 284 10.07 12.60 10.20
CA GLU A 284 9.06 11.58 9.90
C GLU A 284 9.29 10.94 8.51
N PHE A 285 9.58 11.77 7.51
CA PHE A 285 9.91 11.33 6.16
C PHE A 285 11.19 10.48 6.13
N ALA A 286 12.23 10.86 6.87
CA ALA A 286 13.50 10.13 6.93
C ALA A 286 13.33 8.69 7.45
N TYR A 287 12.34 8.42 8.31
CA TYR A 287 12.04 7.06 8.75
C TYR A 287 11.59 6.12 7.63
N HIS A 288 11.13 6.65 6.50
CA HIS A 288 10.78 5.85 5.31
C HIS A 288 11.98 5.61 4.38
N LEU A 289 13.16 6.18 4.67
CA LEU A 289 14.42 5.92 3.96
C LEU A 289 15.11 4.70 4.54
N VAL A 290 14.54 3.52 4.28
CA VAL A 290 14.88 2.25 4.95
C VAL A 290 16.31 1.72 4.71
N GLU A 291 17.05 2.29 3.76
CA GLU A 291 18.45 1.91 3.55
C GLU A 291 19.43 2.65 4.48
N ASP A 292 18.98 3.76 5.05
CA ASP A 292 19.75 4.59 5.97
C ASP A 292 19.63 4.10 7.41
N GLN A 293 20.46 4.66 8.29
CA GLN A 293 20.43 4.37 9.71
C GLN A 293 19.21 5.04 10.36
N ASN A 294 18.28 4.25 10.90
CA ASN A 294 17.05 4.74 11.53
C ASN A 294 16.89 4.17 12.94
N HIS A 295 16.68 5.00 13.97
CA HIS A 295 16.38 4.57 15.35
C HIS A 295 17.27 3.42 15.87
N ASP A 296 18.59 3.60 15.81
CA ASP A 296 19.59 2.59 16.21
C ASP A 296 19.60 1.28 15.39
N ALA A 297 18.77 1.19 14.33
CA ALA A 297 18.83 0.10 13.37
C ALA A 297 20.06 0.24 12.47
N MET A 298 20.61 -0.91 12.06
CA MET A 298 21.73 -1.00 11.13
C MET A 298 21.35 -0.45 9.75
N THR A 299 22.30 0.15 9.04
CA THR A 299 22.11 0.46 7.62
C THR A 299 21.98 -0.84 6.81
N TYR A 300 21.48 -0.74 5.58
CA TYR A 300 21.45 -1.90 4.68
C TYR A 300 22.83 -2.57 4.52
N VAL A 301 23.90 -1.77 4.44
CA VAL A 301 25.27 -2.29 4.29
C VAL A 301 25.75 -2.95 5.57
N ASP A 302 25.51 -2.34 6.74
CA ASP A 302 25.91 -2.90 8.03
C ASP A 302 25.19 -4.23 8.30
N TYR A 303 23.90 -4.33 7.92
CA TYR A 303 23.13 -5.56 8.06
C TYR A 303 23.67 -6.68 7.16
N LEU A 304 24.08 -6.36 5.93
CA LEU A 304 24.76 -7.33 5.06
C LEU A 304 26.08 -7.80 5.66
N CYS A 305 26.88 -6.88 6.23
CA CYS A 305 28.13 -7.23 6.91
C CYS A 305 27.88 -8.06 8.18
N PHE A 306 26.77 -7.86 8.89
CA PHE A 306 26.41 -8.63 10.07
C PHE A 306 26.01 -10.08 9.74
N ILE A 307 25.34 -10.30 8.59
CA ILE A 307 24.97 -11.65 8.12
C ILE A 307 26.18 -12.41 7.56
N HIS A 308 27.14 -11.69 6.97
CA HIS A 308 28.33 -12.26 6.35
C HIS A 308 29.27 -12.94 7.36
#